data_AF-A0AAE4D0N7-F1
#
_entry.id   AF-A0AAE4D0N7-F1
#
_cell.length_a   1.000
_cell.length_b   1.000
_cell.length_c   1.000
_cell.angle_alpha   90.00
_cell.angle_beta   90.00
_cell.angle_gamma   90.00
#
_symmetry.space_group_name_H-M   'P 1'
#
loop_
_entity.id
_entity.type
_entity.pdbx_description
1 polymer ?
#
loop_
_entity_poly.entity_id
_entity_poly.type
_entity_poly.pdbx_seq_one_letter_code
_entity_poly.pdbx_strand_id
1 'polypeptide(L)'
;MAAFTLHPNATASLAEAWGARPDAARTRASRPARLLVVAAPEDTLRESFARRLAGAGHDVTLLLTGCPDYDRLRARAAELLTAGVVCDWLHEAAVAIVRSPHPELRRAYAVHRWLSAAHAARPFDVVHLPARNGVGALAQGARRLGSDYGDLRFVVAADRLDGDGLSRPAALPQLVRAQLERRSVETADMLLVADAAELERLAGWTLPQQRFAHPLDAVDTADAEALDGWHRAIAGRARPGVPNPPAAPTVAVLVVAADGGQAERIVTTLRRGTTPPTQIGALLATSPQRPLDDVETVVSDRLSGAARDELADRLDGDILLVLDAAHEPDPLLVGQVAATFAASNADALSLVVRDQRPERVVPLPDYRLPIDHCAYVPLPGPAIAQLLYPALAVGAYAVRRTALDAVGGYGGELDGPAVDDDLLARLALAGRAVELLPDPLLTAVADDDWSELRARDWGSVLPPAAAERSRSLLLPRFRAEQPPALAELPALAAGLADEGERAAAAARDERAAGAEARQRLEARVLELDGVIADYERHIGEQRELIALYERQKAELDAELRQRGTASGAIAWGLRRGLRGPVSSWPTRARDKLAGRQARR
;
A
#
# COMPACT_ATOMS: atom_id res chain seq x y z
N MET A 1 -27.25 -6.83 29.83
CA MET A 1 -26.60 -5.61 30.35
C MET A 1 -25.89 -5.94 31.66
N ALA A 2 -24.63 -6.38 31.59
CA ALA A 2 -23.79 -6.46 32.78
C ALA A 2 -23.20 -5.06 33.02
N ALA A 3 -23.42 -4.50 34.20
CA ALA A 3 -22.82 -3.22 34.57
C ALA A 3 -21.29 -3.41 34.66
N PHE A 4 -20.56 -2.83 33.70
CA PHE A 4 -19.11 -2.69 33.81
C PHE A 4 -18.84 -1.69 34.94
N THR A 5 -18.55 -2.19 36.14
CA THR A 5 -17.88 -1.39 37.17
C THR A 5 -16.50 -1.02 36.63
N LEU A 6 -16.36 0.21 36.13
CA LEU A 6 -15.06 0.82 35.86
C LEU A 6 -14.23 0.71 37.15
N HIS A 7 -13.09 0.03 37.06
CA HIS A 7 -12.14 -0.04 38.17
C HIS A 7 -11.77 1.42 38.55
N PRO A 8 -11.79 1.80 39.85
CA PRO A 8 -11.52 3.18 40.30
C PRO A 8 -10.09 3.70 40.03
N ASN A 9 -9.27 2.98 39.27
CA ASN A 9 -7.91 3.38 38.88
C ASN A 9 -7.83 4.06 37.50
N ALA A 10 -8.96 4.50 36.92
CA ALA A 10 -8.97 5.16 35.61
C ALA A 10 -8.21 6.51 35.57
N THR A 11 -7.79 7.03 36.72
CA THR A 11 -7.04 8.29 36.87
C THR A 11 -5.70 8.13 37.59
N ALA A 12 -5.22 6.89 37.80
CA ALA A 12 -3.88 6.69 38.37
C ALA A 12 -2.84 7.34 37.43
N SER A 13 -1.95 8.16 37.97
CA SER A 13 -0.88 8.76 37.16
C SER A 13 -0.03 7.67 36.52
N LEU A 14 0.65 7.97 35.40
CA LEU A 14 1.57 7.02 34.73
C LEU A 14 2.55 6.38 35.74
N ALA A 15 2.99 7.14 36.74
CA ALA A 15 3.87 6.68 37.81
C ALA A 15 3.22 5.60 38.72
N GLU A 16 1.94 5.76 39.08
CA GLU A 16 1.22 4.80 39.92
C GLU A 16 0.84 3.53 39.16
N ALA A 17 0.36 3.67 37.92
CA ALA A 17 -0.06 2.55 37.07
C ALA A 17 1.09 1.58 36.75
N TRP A 18 2.34 2.05 36.80
CA TRP A 18 3.51 1.24 36.47
C TRP A 18 4.17 0.55 37.66
N GLY A 19 3.70 0.77 38.89
CA GLY A 19 4.25 0.11 40.08
C GLY A 19 5.75 0.33 40.30
N ALA A 20 6.36 1.23 39.53
CA ALA A 20 7.77 1.51 39.54
C ALA A 20 8.01 2.55 40.64
N ARG A 21 8.51 2.09 41.80
CA ARG A 21 9.27 3.02 42.64
C ARG A 21 10.42 3.55 41.78
N PRO A 22 10.54 4.87 41.53
CA PRO A 22 11.54 5.44 40.63
C PRO A 22 12.98 4.99 40.97
N ASP A 23 13.22 4.58 42.22
CA ASP A 23 14.53 4.11 42.69
C ASP A 23 14.93 2.71 42.20
N ALA A 24 13.99 1.81 41.88
CA ALA A 24 14.33 0.45 41.46
C ALA A 24 14.66 0.32 39.95
N ALA A 25 14.19 1.28 39.13
CA ALA A 25 14.45 1.31 37.69
C ALA A 25 15.79 1.99 37.35
N ARG A 26 16.29 2.91 38.19
CA ARG A 26 17.52 3.68 37.93
C ARG A 26 18.81 2.85 37.97
N THR A 27 18.82 1.66 38.59
CA THR A 27 20.05 0.88 38.82
C THR A 27 20.41 -0.11 37.72
N ARG A 28 19.55 -0.36 36.72
CA ARG A 28 19.97 -1.04 35.49
C ARG A 28 20.13 0.01 34.40
N ALA A 29 21.35 0.21 33.94
CA ALA A 29 21.66 1.06 32.79
C ALA A 29 20.97 0.51 31.54
N SER A 30 19.69 0.81 31.39
CA SER A 30 18.89 0.48 30.21
C SER A 30 19.37 1.38 29.08
N ARG A 31 19.87 0.76 28.01
CA ARG A 31 20.19 1.44 26.76
C ARG A 31 19.01 2.32 26.31
N PRO A 32 19.27 3.42 25.58
CA PRO A 32 18.24 4.11 24.84
C PRO A 32 17.36 3.14 24.03
N ALA A 33 16.05 3.32 24.14
CA ALA A 33 15.09 2.67 23.25
C ALA A 33 15.22 3.23 21.83
N ARG A 34 15.02 2.35 20.84
CA ARG A 34 14.84 2.70 19.44
C ARG A 34 13.36 2.83 19.14
N LEU A 35 12.94 4.02 18.72
CA LEU A 35 11.53 4.39 18.62
C LEU A 35 11.21 4.82 17.19
N LEU A 36 10.10 4.32 16.66
CA LEU A 36 9.46 4.87 15.48
C LEU A 36 8.21 5.64 15.90
N VAL A 37 8.04 6.84 15.39
CA VAL A 37 6.79 7.61 15.52
C VAL A 37 6.23 7.79 14.10
N VAL A 38 5.01 7.33 13.87
CA VAL A 38 4.32 7.49 12.58
C VAL A 38 3.34 8.66 12.70
N ALA A 39 3.36 9.60 11.75
CA ALA A 39 2.57 10.82 11.82
C ALA A 39 2.07 11.27 10.45
N ALA A 40 0.93 11.95 10.40
CA ALA A 40 0.54 12.70 9.22
C ALA A 40 1.41 13.96 9.09
N PRO A 41 1.57 14.54 7.89
CA PRO A 41 2.42 15.73 7.69
C PRO A 41 2.01 16.91 8.57
N GLU A 42 0.73 17.12 8.77
CA GLU A 42 0.16 18.21 9.56
C GLU A 42 0.16 17.95 11.08
N ASP A 43 0.61 16.77 11.51
CA ASP A 43 0.53 16.34 12.90
C ASP A 43 1.70 16.86 13.74
N THR A 44 1.52 18.09 14.24
CA THR A 44 2.51 18.77 15.09
C THR A 44 2.64 18.12 16.46
N LEU A 45 1.59 17.46 16.97
CA LEU A 45 1.61 16.80 18.28
C LEU A 45 2.60 15.64 18.30
N ARG A 46 2.53 14.77 17.29
CA ARG A 46 3.47 13.64 17.16
C ARG A 46 4.90 14.09 16.87
N GLU A 47 5.07 15.21 16.17
CA GLU A 47 6.39 15.82 16.00
C GLU A 47 6.98 16.30 17.33
N SER A 48 6.21 17.07 18.11
CA SER A 48 6.64 17.53 19.44
C SER A 48 6.93 16.36 20.37
N PHE A 49 6.14 15.29 20.30
CA PHE A 49 6.38 14.06 21.03
C PHE A 49 7.71 13.39 20.63
N ALA A 50 7.99 13.26 19.33
CA ALA A 50 9.26 12.71 18.83
C ALA A 50 10.47 13.51 19.32
N ARG A 51 10.39 14.86 19.29
CA ARG A 51 11.46 15.73 19.80
C ARG A 51 11.71 15.54 21.30
N ARG A 52 10.65 15.39 22.11
CA ARG A 52 10.78 15.12 23.55
C ARG A 52 11.46 13.78 23.82
N LEU A 53 11.08 12.73 23.10
CA LEU A 53 11.72 11.42 23.21
C LEU A 53 13.22 11.47 22.82
N ALA A 54 13.57 12.17 21.75
CA ALA A 54 14.97 12.37 21.36
C ALA A 54 15.74 13.18 22.40
N GLY A 55 15.13 14.22 22.97
CA GLY A 55 15.69 15.01 24.08
C GLY A 55 15.93 14.20 25.35
N ALA A 56 15.13 13.15 25.60
CA ALA A 56 15.37 12.17 26.66
C ALA A 56 16.51 11.18 26.33
N GLY A 57 17.12 11.29 25.15
CA GLY A 57 18.24 10.46 24.71
C GLY A 57 17.85 9.16 24.01
N HIS A 58 16.59 9.02 23.57
CA HIS A 58 16.17 7.91 22.72
C HIS A 58 16.64 8.07 21.27
N ASP A 59 16.71 6.95 20.57
CA ASP A 59 17.01 6.90 19.14
C ASP A 59 15.68 6.92 18.36
N VAL A 60 15.27 8.10 17.92
CA VAL A 60 13.92 8.34 17.38
C VAL A 60 13.94 8.53 15.88
N THR A 61 13.09 7.78 15.19
CA THR A 61 12.73 8.00 13.79
C THR A 61 11.29 8.48 13.68
N LEU A 62 11.04 9.57 12.97
CA LEU A 62 9.71 10.07 12.61
C LEU A 62 9.41 9.72 11.15
N LEU A 63 8.38 8.91 10.92
CA LEU A 63 7.88 8.57 9.59
C LEU A 63 6.64 9.40 9.26
N LEU A 64 6.74 10.26 8.25
CA LEU A 64 5.60 11.05 7.76
C LEU A 64 4.82 10.29 6.67
N THR A 65 3.51 10.09 6.87
CA THR A 65 2.67 9.32 5.94
C THR A 65 1.97 10.25 4.93
N GLY A 66 2.69 10.59 3.86
CA GLY A 66 2.28 11.51 2.79
C GLY A 66 3.12 12.78 2.79
N CYS A 67 3.20 13.49 1.66
CA CYS A 67 3.57 14.91 1.61
C CYS A 67 3.48 15.47 0.19
N PRO A 68 2.89 16.66 -0.01
CA PRO A 68 2.88 17.29 -1.32
C PRO A 68 4.11 18.16 -1.64
N ASP A 69 4.95 18.55 -0.66
CA ASP A 69 6.03 19.54 -0.86
C ASP A 69 7.39 19.04 -0.34
N TYR A 70 8.22 18.57 -1.26
CA TYR A 70 9.55 18.00 -0.98
C TYR A 70 10.53 19.02 -0.38
N ASP A 71 10.45 20.29 -0.77
CA ASP A 71 11.37 21.32 -0.29
C ASP A 71 11.06 21.67 1.17
N ARG A 72 9.77 21.78 1.51
CA ARG A 72 9.33 21.94 2.90
C ARG A 72 9.74 20.75 3.76
N LEU A 73 9.61 19.52 3.25
CA LEU A 73 10.07 18.33 3.97
C LEU A 73 11.56 18.35 4.23
N ARG A 74 12.38 18.70 3.22
CA ARG A 74 13.83 18.75 3.40
C ARG A 74 14.24 19.76 4.46
N ALA A 75 13.62 20.95 4.47
CA ALA A 75 13.86 21.95 5.51
C ALA A 75 13.46 21.43 6.90
N ARG A 76 12.25 20.86 7.02
CA ARG A 76 11.75 20.28 8.27
C ARG A 76 12.59 19.11 8.77
N ALA A 77 13.07 18.25 7.87
CA ALA A 77 13.93 17.12 8.20
C ALA A 77 15.29 17.59 8.75
N ALA A 78 15.86 18.69 8.22
CA ALA A 78 17.09 19.27 8.76
C ALA A 78 16.88 19.84 10.18
N GLU A 79 15.74 20.47 10.43
CA GLU A 79 15.37 20.95 11.77
C GLU A 79 15.17 19.80 12.77
N LEU A 80 14.51 18.72 12.34
CA LEU A 80 14.30 17.53 13.16
C LEU A 80 15.60 16.79 13.46
N LEU A 81 16.48 16.68 12.48
CA LEU A 81 17.80 16.09 12.66
C LEU A 81 18.63 16.87 13.68
N THR A 82 18.54 18.21 13.67
CA THR A 82 19.17 19.06 14.69
C THR A 82 18.64 18.77 16.10
N ALA A 83 17.38 18.35 16.21
CA ALA A 83 16.76 17.93 17.46
C ALA A 83 17.00 16.44 17.81
N GLY A 84 17.86 15.73 17.08
CA GLY A 84 18.15 14.32 17.29
C GLY A 84 17.08 13.35 16.76
N VAL A 85 16.14 13.83 15.95
CA VAL A 85 15.09 13.01 15.33
C VAL A 85 15.47 12.72 13.87
N VAL A 86 15.62 11.45 13.53
CA VAL A 86 15.75 11.04 12.12
C VAL A 86 14.37 11.16 11.48
N CYS A 87 14.25 11.90 10.38
CA CYS A 87 12.99 12.02 9.65
C CYS A 87 13.04 11.21 8.35
N ASP A 88 12.00 10.41 8.12
CA ASP A 88 11.75 9.73 6.86
C ASP A 88 10.29 10.00 6.42
N TRP A 89 9.95 9.70 5.18
CA TRP A 89 8.59 9.91 4.66
C TRP A 89 8.17 8.83 3.67
N LEU A 90 6.91 8.45 3.73
CA LEU A 90 6.28 7.65 2.70
C LEU A 90 5.95 8.55 1.51
N HIS A 91 6.67 8.35 0.41
CA HIS A 91 6.37 9.01 -0.84
C HIS A 91 4.99 8.59 -1.34
N GLU A 92 4.19 9.55 -1.83
CA GLU A 92 2.87 9.27 -2.43
C GLU A 92 2.95 8.21 -3.55
N ALA A 93 4.06 8.18 -4.28
CA ALA A 93 4.45 7.14 -5.22
C ALA A 93 4.34 5.72 -4.64
N ALA A 94 4.92 5.49 -3.46
CA ALA A 94 4.91 4.20 -2.79
C ALA A 94 3.50 3.81 -2.32
N VAL A 95 2.64 4.77 -2.00
CA VAL A 95 1.22 4.53 -1.66
C VAL A 95 0.39 4.26 -2.92
N ALA A 96 0.63 5.00 -3.99
CA ALA A 96 -0.14 4.94 -5.24
C ALA A 96 0.01 3.61 -5.97
N ILE A 97 1.18 2.96 -5.87
CA ILE A 97 1.41 1.66 -6.52
C ILE A 97 0.74 0.48 -5.82
N VAL A 98 0.28 0.66 -4.58
CA VAL A 98 -0.54 -0.33 -3.88
C VAL A 98 -1.93 -0.34 -4.53
N ARG A 99 -2.38 -1.50 -4.97
CA ARG A 99 -3.66 -1.66 -5.66
C ARG A 99 -4.74 -1.99 -4.65
N SER A 100 -5.51 -0.97 -4.29
CA SER A 100 -6.71 -1.12 -3.48
C SER A 100 -7.63 0.08 -3.68
N PRO A 101 -8.97 -0.12 -3.69
CA PRO A 101 -9.96 0.97 -3.70
C PRO A 101 -9.86 1.94 -2.53
N HIS A 102 -9.13 1.58 -1.47
CA HIS A 102 -9.14 2.29 -0.19
C HIS A 102 -7.80 2.98 0.08
N PRO A 103 -7.73 4.32 0.00
CA PRO A 103 -6.50 5.08 0.26
C PRO A 103 -5.86 4.77 1.63
N GLU A 104 -6.68 4.58 2.65
CA GLU A 104 -6.25 4.24 4.01
C GLU A 104 -5.57 2.86 4.06
N LEU A 105 -6.13 1.88 3.35
CA LEU A 105 -5.54 0.54 3.25
C LEU A 105 -4.22 0.57 2.45
N ARG A 106 -4.17 1.32 1.35
CA ARG A 106 -2.92 1.54 0.58
C ARG A 106 -1.83 2.13 1.47
N ARG A 107 -2.17 3.14 2.27
CA ARG A 107 -1.25 3.79 3.21
C ARG A 107 -0.81 2.83 4.32
N ALA A 108 -1.73 2.07 4.91
CA ALA A 108 -1.40 1.08 5.94
C ALA A 108 -0.45 -0.01 5.41
N TYR A 109 -0.64 -0.44 4.15
CA TYR A 109 0.28 -1.37 3.50
C TYR A 109 1.65 -0.74 3.25
N ALA A 110 1.70 0.49 2.73
CA ALA A 110 2.97 1.20 2.53
C ALA A 110 3.75 1.39 3.84
N VAL A 111 3.07 1.71 4.95
CA VAL A 111 3.67 1.77 6.30
C VAL A 111 4.22 0.40 6.70
N HIS A 112 3.46 -0.68 6.51
CA HIS A 112 3.94 -2.03 6.81
C HIS A 112 5.18 -2.41 5.98
N ARG A 113 5.19 -2.17 4.67
CA ARG A 113 6.35 -2.49 3.81
C ARG A 113 7.59 -1.68 4.19
N TRP A 114 7.42 -0.38 4.47
CA TRP A 114 8.52 0.45 4.97
C TRP A 114 9.04 -0.06 6.31
N LEU A 115 8.14 -0.37 7.25
CA LEU A 115 8.51 -0.84 8.58
C LEU A 115 9.21 -2.20 8.52
N SER A 116 8.76 -3.13 7.69
CA SER A 116 9.40 -4.44 7.51
C SER A 116 10.85 -4.27 7.05
N ALA A 117 11.08 -3.45 6.01
CA ALA A 117 12.43 -3.16 5.51
C ALA A 117 13.31 -2.41 6.53
N ALA A 118 12.78 -1.37 7.17
CA ALA A 118 13.50 -0.56 8.15
C ALA A 118 13.85 -1.36 9.41
N HIS A 119 12.92 -2.16 9.93
CA HIS A 119 13.12 -3.00 11.11
C HIS A 119 14.12 -4.13 10.84
N ALA A 120 14.08 -4.76 9.66
CA ALA A 120 15.06 -5.77 9.25
C ALA A 120 16.49 -5.20 9.18
N ALA A 121 16.65 -3.96 8.70
CA ALA A 121 17.94 -3.28 8.67
C ALA A 121 18.38 -2.80 10.06
N ARG A 122 17.43 -2.30 10.85
CA ARG A 122 17.66 -1.69 12.16
C ARG A 122 16.43 -1.87 13.06
N PRO A 123 16.43 -2.90 13.94
CA PRO A 123 15.27 -3.19 14.75
C PRO A 123 14.86 -2.04 15.68
N PHE A 124 13.57 -1.75 15.73
CA PHE A 124 12.91 -0.84 16.67
C PHE A 124 12.42 -1.59 17.89
N ASP A 125 12.45 -0.94 19.06
CA ASP A 125 11.88 -1.48 20.29
C ASP A 125 10.37 -1.16 20.38
N VAL A 126 9.98 0.04 19.95
CA VAL A 126 8.59 0.54 20.02
C VAL A 126 8.22 1.34 18.78
N VAL A 127 6.99 1.14 18.30
CA VAL A 127 6.37 1.94 17.23
C VAL A 127 5.13 2.63 17.79
N HIS A 128 5.12 3.95 17.72
CA HIS A 128 3.96 4.80 18.01
C HIS A 128 3.18 5.07 16.73
N LEU A 129 1.91 4.68 16.74
CA LEU A 129 0.99 4.79 15.61
C LEU A 129 -0.18 5.73 15.94
N PRO A 130 -0.67 6.51 14.97
CA PRO A 130 -2.02 7.05 15.05
C PRO A 130 -3.05 5.95 14.98
N ALA A 131 -4.07 6.04 15.84
CA ALA A 131 -5.28 5.26 15.67
C ALA A 131 -5.99 5.68 14.38
N ARG A 132 -6.06 7.01 14.15
CA ARG A 132 -6.72 7.64 13.01
C ARG A 132 -6.22 7.09 11.66
N ASN A 133 -7.16 6.84 10.77
CA ASN A 133 -6.98 6.20 9.46
C ASN A 133 -6.42 4.77 9.49
N GLY A 134 -6.23 4.16 10.67
CA GLY A 134 -5.77 2.78 10.80
C GLY A 134 -4.42 2.48 10.15
N VAL A 135 -3.51 3.46 10.09
CA VAL A 135 -2.24 3.35 9.36
C VAL A 135 -1.32 2.22 9.84
N GLY A 136 -1.51 1.77 11.09
CA GLY A 136 -0.75 0.65 11.66
C GLY A 136 -1.41 -0.72 11.52
N ALA A 137 -2.67 -0.79 11.05
CA ALA A 137 -3.49 -1.99 11.14
C ALA A 137 -2.84 -3.22 10.50
N LEU A 138 -2.16 -3.05 9.35
CA LEU A 138 -1.51 -4.17 8.66
C LEU A 138 -0.21 -4.61 9.33
N ALA A 139 0.60 -3.67 9.84
CA ALA A 139 1.82 -4.01 10.57
C ALA A 139 1.50 -4.75 11.88
N GLN A 140 0.48 -4.29 12.61
CA GLN A 140 0.01 -4.97 13.81
C GLN A 140 -0.64 -6.32 13.50
N GLY A 141 -1.34 -6.41 12.37
CA GLY A 141 -1.84 -7.66 11.80
C GLY A 141 -0.71 -8.66 11.57
N ALA A 142 0.33 -8.29 10.82
CA ALA A 142 1.52 -9.11 10.57
C ALA A 142 2.13 -9.65 11.87
N ARG A 143 2.24 -8.79 12.90
CA ARG A 143 2.72 -9.20 14.23
C ARG A 143 1.83 -10.24 14.89
N ARG A 144 0.51 -10.00 14.92
CA ARG A 144 -0.46 -10.91 15.52
C ARG A 144 -0.49 -12.25 14.78
N LEU A 145 -0.28 -12.22 13.48
CA LEU A 145 -0.17 -13.40 12.62
C LEU A 145 1.19 -14.11 12.76
N GLY A 146 2.14 -13.54 13.51
CA GLY A 146 3.45 -14.15 13.76
C GLY A 146 4.40 -14.13 12.55
N SER A 147 4.09 -13.38 11.50
CA SER A 147 4.94 -13.29 10.31
C SER A 147 6.12 -12.33 10.53
N ASP A 148 5.88 -11.21 11.21
CA ASP A 148 6.86 -10.14 11.43
C ASP A 148 6.79 -9.55 12.86
N TYR A 149 7.78 -8.74 13.23
CA TYR A 149 7.73 -7.85 14.42
C TYR A 149 7.52 -8.53 15.78
N GLY A 150 7.90 -9.81 15.91
CA GLY A 150 7.75 -10.58 17.14
C GLY A 150 8.47 -9.98 18.36
N ASP A 151 9.45 -9.10 18.14
CA ASP A 151 10.22 -8.36 19.15
C ASP A 151 9.70 -6.94 19.43
N LEU A 152 8.86 -6.39 18.54
CA LEU A 152 8.44 -4.99 18.53
C LEU A 152 7.15 -4.75 19.32
N ARG A 153 7.06 -3.60 20.00
CA ARG A 153 5.85 -3.13 20.69
C ARG A 153 5.12 -2.06 19.90
N PHE A 154 3.81 -2.20 19.74
CA PHE A 154 2.96 -1.20 19.12
C PHE A 154 2.18 -0.41 20.17
N VAL A 155 2.38 0.91 20.17
CA VAL A 155 1.62 1.87 20.95
C VAL A 155 0.72 2.63 19.99
N VAL A 156 -0.58 2.60 20.22
CA VAL A 156 -1.55 3.34 19.39
C VAL A 156 -2.05 4.54 20.19
N ALA A 157 -1.89 5.72 19.63
CA ALA A 157 -2.46 6.95 20.16
C ALA A 157 -3.78 7.27 19.44
N ALA A 158 -4.87 7.25 20.20
CA ALA A 158 -6.21 7.61 19.79
C ALA A 158 -6.51 9.06 20.22
N ASP A 159 -6.03 10.00 19.42
CA ASP A 159 -6.32 11.41 19.49
C ASP A 159 -7.39 11.76 18.45
N ARG A 160 -8.67 11.72 18.86
CA ARG A 160 -9.85 11.99 18.01
C ARG A 160 -10.13 10.88 17.01
N LEU A 161 -10.64 9.77 17.53
CA LEU A 161 -11.31 8.80 16.68
C LEU A 161 -12.64 9.38 16.17
N ASP A 162 -12.95 9.12 14.90
CA ASP A 162 -14.25 9.45 14.29
C ASP A 162 -15.32 8.47 14.83
N GLY A 163 -15.50 8.41 16.16
CA GLY A 163 -16.40 7.49 16.84
C GLY A 163 -17.87 7.64 16.42
N ASP A 164 -18.25 8.83 15.95
CA ASP A 164 -19.59 9.11 15.44
C ASP A 164 -19.84 8.55 14.04
N GLY A 165 -18.78 8.15 13.32
CA GLY A 165 -18.87 7.66 11.94
C GLY A 165 -19.68 6.38 11.77
N LEU A 166 -19.84 5.59 12.85
CA LEU A 166 -20.67 4.37 12.84
C LEU A 166 -22.15 4.63 13.17
N SER A 167 -22.50 5.82 13.67
CA SER A 167 -23.87 6.16 14.09
C SER A 167 -24.73 6.73 12.95
N ARG A 168 -24.17 6.86 11.74
CA ARG A 168 -24.86 7.33 10.52
C ARG A 168 -24.57 6.35 9.37
N PRO A 169 -25.40 6.30 8.32
CA PRO A 169 -25.07 5.56 7.10
C PRO A 169 -23.77 6.13 6.51
N ALA A 170 -22.66 5.45 6.82
CA ALA A 170 -21.33 5.86 6.41
C ALA A 170 -21.05 5.36 5.00
N ALA A 171 -20.39 6.17 4.18
CA ALA A 171 -19.90 5.70 2.88
C ALA A 171 -18.89 4.56 3.09
N LEU A 172 -18.76 3.63 2.13
CA LEU A 172 -17.82 2.50 2.24
C LEU A 172 -16.40 2.91 2.69
N PRO A 173 -15.78 3.98 2.15
CA PRO A 173 -14.47 4.41 2.62
C PRO A 173 -14.43 4.72 4.12
N GLN A 174 -15.51 5.28 4.68
CA GLN A 174 -15.62 5.56 6.11
C GLN A 174 -15.74 4.27 6.93
N LEU A 175 -16.48 3.26 6.45
CA LEU A 175 -16.57 1.94 7.09
C LEU A 175 -15.22 1.22 7.08
N VAL A 176 -14.52 1.26 5.96
CA VAL A 176 -13.18 0.68 5.83
C VAL A 176 -12.20 1.36 6.77
N ARG A 177 -12.20 2.70 6.78
CA ARG A 177 -11.38 3.49 7.70
C ARG A 177 -11.69 3.12 9.15
N ALA A 178 -12.95 3.15 9.57
CA ALA A 178 -13.36 2.81 10.93
C ALA A 178 -12.94 1.38 11.31
N GLN A 179 -13.04 0.43 10.38
CA GLN A 179 -12.56 -0.94 10.59
C GLN A 179 -11.04 -1.00 10.80
N LEU A 180 -10.25 -0.28 9.99
CA LEU A 180 -8.79 -0.24 10.14
C LEU A 180 -8.38 0.46 11.45
N GLU A 181 -9.05 1.56 11.82
CA GLU A 181 -8.85 2.25 13.10
C GLU A 181 -9.14 1.32 14.28
N ARG A 182 -10.28 0.61 14.22
CA ARG A 182 -10.66 -0.40 15.22
C ARG A 182 -9.62 -1.50 15.33
N ARG A 183 -9.24 -2.12 14.21
CA ARG A 183 -8.22 -3.18 14.21
C ARG A 183 -6.88 -2.69 14.74
N SER A 184 -6.49 -1.45 14.42
CA SER A 184 -5.28 -0.83 14.94
C SER A 184 -5.31 -0.74 16.48
N VAL A 185 -6.42 -0.26 17.05
CA VAL A 185 -6.60 -0.21 18.51
C VAL A 185 -6.64 -1.60 19.14
N GLU A 186 -7.44 -2.53 18.60
CA GLU A 186 -7.64 -3.86 19.17
C GLU A 186 -6.36 -4.71 19.20
N THR A 187 -5.44 -4.47 18.27
CA THR A 187 -4.19 -5.24 18.13
C THR A 187 -2.97 -4.52 18.70
N ALA A 188 -3.13 -3.38 19.37
CA ALA A 188 -2.04 -2.66 20.02
C ALA A 188 -1.53 -3.42 21.26
N ASP A 189 -0.25 -3.24 21.62
CA ASP A 189 0.23 -3.64 22.95
C ASP A 189 -0.24 -2.64 24.01
N MET A 190 -0.36 -1.35 23.62
CA MET A 190 -0.78 -0.25 24.48
C MET A 190 -1.63 0.75 23.72
N LEU A 191 -2.67 1.25 24.39
CA LEU A 191 -3.50 2.35 23.92
C LEU A 191 -3.24 3.62 24.74
N LEU A 192 -2.89 4.71 24.07
CA LEU A 192 -2.86 6.06 24.62
C LEU A 192 -4.10 6.80 24.11
N VAL A 193 -4.90 7.35 25.00
CA VAL A 193 -6.06 8.20 24.67
C VAL A 193 -5.86 9.57 25.30
N ALA A 194 -6.45 10.61 24.71
CA ALA A 194 -6.29 11.97 25.23
C ALA A 194 -6.87 12.13 26.65
N ASP A 195 -8.02 11.52 26.92
CA ASP A 195 -8.73 11.63 28.19
C ASP A 195 -9.64 10.41 28.45
N ALA A 196 -10.28 10.38 29.63
CA ALA A 196 -11.20 9.31 30.00
C ALA A 196 -12.48 9.26 29.13
N ALA A 197 -12.92 10.40 28.60
CA ALA A 197 -14.10 10.45 27.73
C ALA A 197 -13.84 9.73 26.40
N GLU A 198 -12.62 9.79 25.87
CA GLU A 198 -12.23 9.00 24.70
C GLU A 198 -12.25 7.49 24.98
N LEU A 199 -11.89 7.03 26.19
CA LEU A 199 -12.06 5.61 26.55
C LEU A 199 -13.52 5.19 26.59
N GLU A 200 -14.41 6.06 27.07
CA GLU A 200 -15.85 5.81 27.07
C GLU A 200 -16.42 5.76 25.65
N ARG A 201 -15.92 6.58 24.72
CA ARG A 201 -16.29 6.52 23.29
C ARG A 201 -15.89 5.21 22.63
N LEU A 202 -14.84 4.56 23.14
CA LEU A 202 -14.40 3.23 22.70
C LEU A 202 -15.09 2.09 23.45
N ALA A 203 -16.13 2.38 24.25
CA ALA A 203 -16.92 1.35 24.88
C ALA A 203 -17.53 0.41 23.82
N GLY A 204 -17.26 -0.89 23.96
CA GLY A 204 -17.69 -1.91 23.00
C GLY A 204 -16.58 -2.37 22.03
N TRP A 205 -15.43 -1.71 22.03
CA TRP A 205 -14.24 -2.19 21.34
C TRP A 205 -13.46 -3.15 22.24
N THR A 206 -12.70 -4.06 21.64
CA THR A 206 -11.77 -4.91 22.38
C THR A 206 -10.50 -4.10 22.66
N LEU A 207 -10.39 -3.48 23.83
CA LEU A 207 -9.23 -2.65 24.15
C LEU A 207 -8.04 -3.49 24.65
N PRO A 208 -6.79 -3.07 24.36
CA PRO A 208 -5.62 -3.71 24.93
C PRO A 208 -5.60 -3.58 26.45
N GLN A 209 -4.94 -4.53 27.12
CA GLN A 209 -4.84 -4.56 28.58
C GLN A 209 -4.16 -3.30 29.14
N GLN A 210 -3.19 -2.75 28.42
CA GLN A 210 -2.48 -1.54 28.80
C GLN A 210 -3.14 -0.33 28.12
N ARG A 211 -3.73 0.56 28.92
CA ARG A 211 -4.44 1.75 28.45
C ARG A 211 -4.18 2.93 29.37
N PHE A 212 -3.97 4.11 28.80
CA PHE A 212 -3.65 5.32 29.55
C PHE A 212 -4.41 6.51 28.98
N ALA A 213 -5.12 7.22 29.86
CA ALA A 213 -5.67 8.55 29.61
C ALA A 213 -4.58 9.58 29.85
N HIS A 214 -3.95 10.03 28.78
CA HIS A 214 -2.88 10.99 28.81
C HIS A 214 -2.91 11.90 27.57
N PRO A 215 -3.10 13.22 27.72
CA PRO A 215 -3.01 14.14 26.60
C PRO A 215 -1.57 14.16 26.08
N LEU A 216 -1.37 13.92 24.78
CA LEU A 216 -0.02 13.99 24.18
C LEU A 216 0.55 15.41 24.20
N ASP A 217 -0.32 16.43 24.19
CA ASP A 217 0.04 17.84 24.30
C ASP A 217 0.42 18.25 25.74
N ALA A 218 -0.23 17.65 26.75
CA ALA A 218 -0.05 18.01 28.15
C ALA A 218 1.10 17.27 28.88
N VAL A 219 1.94 16.50 28.18
CA VAL A 219 3.10 15.81 28.79
C VAL A 219 4.03 16.85 29.42
N ASP A 220 3.93 16.98 30.74
CA ASP A 220 4.81 17.81 31.55
C ASP A 220 6.15 17.08 31.80
N THR A 221 6.99 17.62 32.68
CA THR A 221 8.31 17.03 32.97
C THR A 221 8.20 15.69 33.68
N ALA A 222 7.23 15.50 34.57
CA ALA A 222 7.04 14.27 35.32
C ALA A 222 6.48 13.16 34.43
N ASP A 223 5.54 13.49 33.54
CA ASP A 223 4.99 12.55 32.56
C ASP A 223 6.04 12.14 31.52
N ALA A 224 6.93 13.06 31.13
CA ALA A 224 8.07 12.76 30.25
C ALA A 224 9.06 11.78 30.91
N GLU A 225 9.38 11.97 32.19
CA GLU A 225 10.23 11.04 32.94
C GLU A 225 9.59 9.66 33.07
N ALA A 226 8.28 9.62 33.29
CA ALA A 226 7.54 8.38 33.35
C ALA A 226 7.64 7.67 31.98
N LEU A 227 7.25 8.35 30.89
CA LEU A 227 7.29 7.79 29.54
C LEU A 227 8.70 7.32 29.16
N ASP A 228 9.76 8.08 29.46
CA ASP A 228 11.15 7.66 29.28
C ASP A 228 11.45 6.36 30.05
N GLY A 229 11.07 6.32 31.33
CA GLY A 229 11.21 5.15 32.19
C GLY A 229 10.53 3.90 31.60
N TRP A 230 9.34 4.05 31.02
CA TRP A 230 8.62 2.94 30.37
C TRP A 230 9.31 2.47 29.08
N HIS A 231 9.71 3.40 28.20
CA HIS A 231 10.42 3.04 26.97
C HIS A 231 11.73 2.31 27.29
N ARG A 232 12.47 2.79 28.28
CA ARG A 232 13.69 2.14 28.79
C ARG A 232 13.43 0.78 29.42
N ALA A 233 12.34 0.65 30.17
CA ALA A 233 11.96 -0.62 30.78
C ALA A 233 11.58 -1.68 29.74
N ILE A 234 11.08 -1.26 28.58
CA ILE A 234 10.76 -2.15 27.46
C ILE A 234 11.97 -2.44 26.59
N ALA A 235 12.82 -1.45 26.35
CA ALA A 235 14.03 -1.59 25.56
C ALA A 235 14.92 -2.71 26.12
N GLY A 236 14.99 -3.82 25.40
CA GLY A 236 15.79 -4.99 25.78
C GLY A 236 15.14 -5.93 26.79
N ARG A 237 13.86 -5.76 27.17
CA ARG A 237 13.12 -6.87 27.78
C ARG A 237 12.85 -7.89 26.68
N ALA A 238 13.47 -9.07 26.82
CA ALA A 238 12.98 -10.24 26.12
C ALA A 238 11.48 -10.33 26.36
N ARG A 239 10.69 -10.40 25.28
CA ARG A 239 9.27 -10.69 25.41
C ARG A 239 9.15 -11.97 26.25
N PRO A 240 8.10 -12.12 27.08
CA PRO A 240 7.73 -13.44 27.57
C PRO A 240 7.78 -14.34 26.34
N GLY A 241 8.61 -15.38 26.37
CA GLY A 241 8.85 -16.21 25.19
C GLY A 241 7.49 -16.53 24.61
N VAL A 242 7.30 -16.25 23.31
CA VAL A 242 6.06 -16.65 22.63
C VAL A 242 5.90 -18.11 23.00
N PRO A 243 4.83 -18.51 23.70
CA PRO A 243 4.67 -19.90 24.11
C PRO A 243 4.91 -20.74 22.86
N ASN A 244 5.74 -21.79 22.99
CA ASN A 244 6.12 -22.62 21.85
C ASN A 244 4.88 -22.83 20.98
N PRO A 245 4.89 -22.36 19.73
CA PRO A 245 3.70 -22.39 18.92
C PRO A 245 3.20 -23.84 18.91
N PRO A 246 1.87 -24.06 18.90
CA PRO A 246 1.35 -25.39 18.67
C PRO A 246 2.00 -25.97 17.41
N ALA A 247 2.07 -27.30 17.31
CA ALA A 247 2.58 -27.95 16.12
C ALA A 247 1.93 -27.32 14.88
N ALA A 248 2.75 -26.95 13.89
CA ALA A 248 2.26 -26.24 12.72
C ALA A 248 1.19 -27.10 12.03
N PRO A 249 0.02 -26.53 11.70
CA PRO A 249 -1.04 -27.28 11.02
C PRO A 249 -0.56 -27.75 9.65
N THR A 250 -1.05 -28.90 9.23
CA THR A 250 -0.80 -29.45 7.90
C THR A 250 -1.51 -28.61 6.84
N VAL A 251 -0.89 -28.45 5.67
CA VAL A 251 -1.43 -27.62 4.58
C VAL A 251 -1.58 -28.46 3.32
N ALA A 252 -2.81 -28.65 2.88
CA ALA A 252 -3.12 -29.15 1.56
C ALA A 252 -3.29 -27.98 0.58
N VAL A 253 -2.90 -28.17 -0.68
CA VAL A 253 -3.03 -27.14 -1.72
C VAL A 253 -3.99 -27.59 -2.80
N LEU A 254 -4.95 -26.73 -3.13
CA LEU A 254 -5.88 -26.89 -4.24
C LEU A 254 -5.52 -25.87 -5.33
N VAL A 255 -5.09 -26.37 -6.49
CA VAL A 255 -4.77 -25.55 -7.67
C VAL A 255 -5.96 -25.54 -8.62
N VAL A 256 -6.50 -24.34 -8.90
CA VAL A 256 -7.56 -24.13 -9.89
C VAL A 256 -6.93 -23.68 -11.20
N ALA A 257 -7.11 -24.44 -12.27
CA ALA A 257 -6.44 -24.17 -13.55
C ALA A 257 -7.31 -24.52 -14.78
N ALA A 258 -7.03 -23.88 -15.91
CA ALA A 258 -7.72 -24.21 -17.17
C ALA A 258 -7.25 -25.56 -17.73
N ASP A 259 -5.97 -25.88 -17.59
CA ASP A 259 -5.33 -27.07 -18.12
C ASP A 259 -4.21 -27.61 -17.22
N GLY A 260 -3.76 -28.82 -17.51
CA GLY A 260 -2.70 -29.49 -16.74
C GLY A 260 -1.33 -28.79 -16.78
N GLY A 261 -0.99 -28.07 -17.86
CA GLY A 261 0.29 -27.38 -17.98
C GLY A 261 0.38 -26.16 -17.05
N GLN A 262 -0.72 -25.45 -16.88
CA GLN A 262 -0.83 -24.38 -15.89
C GLN A 262 -0.69 -24.92 -14.45
N ALA A 263 -1.37 -26.02 -14.13
CA ALA A 263 -1.26 -26.66 -12.83
C ALA A 263 0.16 -27.19 -12.55
N GLU A 264 0.79 -27.86 -13.52
CA GLU A 264 2.14 -28.41 -13.40
C GLU A 264 3.18 -27.34 -13.05
N ARG A 265 3.04 -26.13 -13.62
CA ARG A 265 3.91 -24.98 -13.28
C ARG A 265 3.82 -24.64 -11.79
N ILE A 266 2.61 -24.48 -11.24
CA ILE A 266 2.40 -24.15 -9.83
C ILE A 266 2.89 -25.29 -8.93
N VAL A 267 2.55 -26.53 -9.26
CA VAL A 267 2.97 -27.73 -8.51
C VAL A 267 4.49 -27.82 -8.45
N THR A 268 5.18 -27.53 -9.55
CA THR A 268 6.64 -27.52 -9.61
C THR A 268 7.23 -26.48 -8.65
N THR A 269 6.66 -25.27 -8.61
CA THR A 269 7.12 -24.22 -7.69
C THR A 269 6.87 -24.58 -6.23
N LEU A 270 5.69 -25.12 -5.89
CA LEU A 270 5.36 -25.56 -4.53
C LEU A 270 6.29 -26.68 -4.04
N ARG A 271 6.64 -27.64 -4.90
CA ARG A 271 7.58 -28.72 -4.57
C ARG A 271 9.00 -28.24 -4.31
N ARG A 272 9.39 -27.10 -4.91
CA ARG A 272 10.69 -26.44 -4.67
C ARG A 272 10.65 -25.48 -3.49
N GLY A 273 9.47 -25.28 -2.89
CA GLY A 273 9.28 -24.44 -1.72
C GLY A 273 10.09 -24.93 -0.52
N THR A 274 10.30 -24.01 0.42
CA THR A 274 11.02 -24.30 1.68
C THR A 274 10.27 -25.26 2.60
N THR A 275 8.94 -25.30 2.47
CA THR A 275 8.05 -26.24 3.15
C THR A 275 7.13 -26.84 2.10
N PRO A 276 7.20 -28.16 1.83
CA PRO A 276 6.29 -28.79 0.90
C PRO A 276 4.88 -28.88 1.49
N PRO A 277 3.82 -28.77 0.66
CA PRO A 277 2.47 -29.07 1.12
C PRO A 277 2.32 -30.57 1.42
N THR A 278 1.40 -30.90 2.32
CA THR A 278 1.10 -32.29 2.70
C THR A 278 0.51 -33.06 1.53
N GLN A 279 -0.39 -32.42 0.78
CA GLN A 279 -0.98 -32.95 -0.45
C GLN A 279 -1.24 -31.82 -1.44
N ILE A 280 -1.30 -32.17 -2.72
CA ILE A 280 -1.65 -31.24 -3.80
C ILE A 280 -2.78 -31.85 -4.63
N GLY A 281 -3.84 -31.09 -4.82
CA GLY A 281 -4.91 -31.36 -5.76
C GLY A 281 -4.96 -30.32 -6.87
N ALA A 282 -5.42 -30.72 -8.05
CA ALA A 282 -5.65 -29.86 -9.20
C ALA A 282 -7.10 -30.01 -9.69
N LEU A 283 -7.83 -28.90 -9.69
CA LEU A 283 -9.14 -28.77 -10.33
C LEU A 283 -8.95 -28.14 -11.71
N LEU A 284 -9.23 -28.93 -12.76
CA LEU A 284 -8.92 -28.58 -14.14
C LEU A 284 -10.18 -28.38 -14.98
N ALA A 285 -10.21 -27.34 -15.82
CA ALA A 285 -11.31 -27.13 -16.77
C ALA A 285 -11.29 -28.15 -17.91
N THR A 286 -10.10 -28.66 -18.25
CA THR A 286 -9.87 -29.65 -19.30
C THR A 286 -9.03 -30.81 -18.78
N SER A 287 -9.27 -32.01 -19.31
CA SER A 287 -8.45 -33.17 -18.98
C SER A 287 -7.00 -32.94 -19.39
N PRO A 288 -6.03 -33.24 -18.50
CA PRO A 288 -4.63 -32.99 -18.82
C PRO A 288 -4.16 -33.99 -19.88
N GLN A 289 -3.27 -33.56 -20.78
CA GLN A 289 -2.71 -34.43 -21.83
C GLN A 289 -1.89 -35.60 -21.25
N ARG A 290 -1.32 -35.40 -20.05
CA ARG A 290 -0.60 -36.39 -19.27
C ARG A 290 -1.05 -36.28 -17.81
N PRO A 291 -1.19 -37.40 -17.07
CA PRO A 291 -1.41 -37.36 -15.63
C PRO A 291 -0.35 -36.50 -14.91
N LEU A 292 -0.78 -35.72 -13.92
CA LEU A 292 0.11 -34.98 -13.04
C LEU A 292 0.61 -35.94 -11.96
N ASP A 293 1.92 -36.22 -11.94
CA ASP A 293 2.53 -37.18 -11.02
C ASP A 293 2.29 -36.72 -9.56
N ASP A 294 1.74 -37.58 -8.70
CA ASP A 294 1.41 -37.32 -7.28
C ASP A 294 0.52 -36.08 -7.05
N VAL A 295 -0.48 -35.85 -7.93
CA VAL A 295 -1.47 -34.78 -7.79
C VAL A 295 -2.88 -35.35 -7.97
N GLU A 296 -3.72 -35.19 -6.96
CA GLU A 296 -5.15 -35.55 -7.04
C GLU A 296 -5.84 -34.65 -8.08
N THR A 297 -6.49 -35.23 -9.08
CA THR A 297 -7.06 -34.45 -10.19
C THR A 297 -8.57 -34.62 -10.26
N VAL A 298 -9.28 -33.49 -10.33
CA VAL A 298 -10.71 -33.42 -10.64
C VAL A 298 -10.87 -32.56 -11.90
N VAL A 299 -11.68 -33.01 -12.85
CA VAL A 299 -11.96 -32.27 -14.09
C VAL A 299 -13.39 -31.74 -14.05
N SER A 300 -13.56 -30.44 -14.21
CA SER A 300 -14.86 -29.77 -14.22
C SER A 300 -14.82 -28.61 -15.21
N ASP A 301 -15.65 -28.66 -16.25
CA ASP A 301 -15.77 -27.62 -17.29
C ASP A 301 -16.03 -26.21 -16.74
N ARG A 302 -16.74 -26.12 -15.61
CA ARG A 302 -17.11 -24.85 -14.94
C ARG A 302 -16.29 -24.50 -13.71
N LEU A 303 -15.36 -25.36 -13.30
CA LEU A 303 -14.61 -25.20 -12.04
C LEU A 303 -15.56 -24.92 -10.85
N SER A 304 -16.66 -25.67 -10.79
CA SER A 304 -17.79 -25.37 -9.89
C SER A 304 -17.44 -25.57 -8.42
N GLY A 305 -18.24 -24.98 -7.52
CA GLY A 305 -18.10 -25.20 -6.09
C GLY A 305 -18.21 -26.68 -5.71
N ALA A 306 -19.09 -27.44 -6.36
CA ALA A 306 -19.23 -28.87 -6.11
C ALA A 306 -17.96 -29.66 -6.45
N ALA A 307 -17.28 -29.30 -7.54
CA ALA A 307 -16.00 -29.93 -7.90
C ALA A 307 -14.86 -29.52 -6.95
N ARG A 308 -14.92 -28.30 -6.38
CA ARG A 308 -13.99 -27.88 -5.32
C ARG A 308 -14.21 -28.64 -4.01
N ASP A 309 -15.46 -28.84 -3.60
CA ASP A 309 -15.79 -29.67 -2.43
C ASP A 309 -15.30 -31.11 -2.64
N GLU A 310 -15.61 -31.71 -3.80
CA GLU A 310 -15.16 -33.06 -4.14
C GLU A 310 -13.63 -33.21 -4.05
N LEU A 311 -12.88 -32.22 -4.54
CA LEU A 311 -11.43 -32.24 -4.44
C LEU A 311 -10.95 -31.95 -3.00
N ALA A 312 -11.56 -31.01 -2.29
CA ALA A 312 -11.22 -30.68 -0.92
C ALA A 312 -11.43 -31.87 0.04
N ASP A 313 -12.45 -32.69 -0.20
CA ASP A 313 -12.74 -33.92 0.57
C ASP A 313 -11.70 -35.02 0.35
N ARG A 314 -11.04 -35.03 -0.81
CA ARG A 314 -9.96 -35.99 -1.13
C ARG A 314 -8.61 -35.56 -0.56
N LEU A 315 -8.45 -34.27 -0.30
CA LEU A 315 -7.22 -33.71 0.25
C LEU A 315 -7.23 -33.79 1.77
N ASP A 316 -6.14 -34.30 2.35
CA ASP A 316 -5.90 -34.34 3.80
C ASP A 316 -5.01 -33.16 4.24
N GLY A 317 -5.50 -32.39 5.20
CA GLY A 317 -4.82 -31.21 5.71
C GLY A 317 -5.73 -30.36 6.59
N ASP A 318 -5.18 -29.82 7.68
CA ASP A 318 -5.87 -28.92 8.60
C ASP A 318 -6.27 -27.60 7.91
N ILE A 319 -5.44 -27.16 6.97
CA ILE A 319 -5.60 -25.96 6.15
C ILE A 319 -5.70 -26.35 4.69
N LEU A 320 -6.65 -25.73 3.98
CA LEU A 320 -6.74 -25.76 2.52
C LEU A 320 -6.25 -24.41 1.96
N LEU A 321 -5.15 -24.43 1.21
CA LEU A 321 -4.63 -23.28 0.46
C LEU A 321 -5.09 -23.36 -0.99
N VAL A 322 -5.87 -22.38 -1.44
CA VAL A 322 -6.42 -22.33 -2.79
C VAL A 322 -5.62 -21.35 -3.65
N LEU A 323 -5.13 -21.83 -4.79
CA LEU A 323 -4.32 -21.07 -5.74
C LEU A 323 -4.93 -21.08 -7.13
N ASP A 324 -4.94 -19.92 -7.78
CA ASP A 324 -5.31 -19.79 -9.18
C ASP A 324 -4.08 -19.95 -10.09
N ALA A 325 -4.24 -20.59 -11.24
CA ALA A 325 -3.25 -20.77 -12.30
C ALA A 325 -2.54 -19.48 -12.76
N ALA A 326 -3.19 -18.33 -12.63
CA ALA A 326 -2.65 -17.03 -12.97
C ALA A 326 -1.60 -16.51 -11.96
N HIS A 327 -1.42 -17.19 -10.83
CA HIS A 327 -0.46 -16.84 -9.80
C HIS A 327 0.74 -17.77 -9.75
N GLU A 328 1.91 -17.20 -9.50
CA GLU A 328 3.14 -17.91 -9.16
C GLU A 328 3.40 -17.76 -7.66
N PRO A 329 3.45 -18.87 -6.90
CA PRO A 329 3.68 -18.83 -5.46
C PRO A 329 5.13 -18.58 -5.09
N ASP A 330 5.36 -17.80 -4.04
CA ASP A 330 6.67 -17.66 -3.41
C ASP A 330 7.10 -18.98 -2.73
N PRO A 331 8.37 -19.37 -2.77
CA PRO A 331 8.86 -20.57 -2.07
C PRO A 331 8.59 -20.62 -0.56
N LEU A 332 8.27 -19.48 0.08
CA LEU A 332 7.92 -19.40 1.49
C LEU A 332 6.42 -19.56 1.77
N LEU A 333 5.56 -19.57 0.75
CA LEU A 333 4.10 -19.45 0.89
C LEU A 333 3.50 -20.48 1.86
N VAL A 334 3.74 -21.77 1.63
CA VAL A 334 3.13 -22.85 2.44
C VAL A 334 3.57 -22.76 3.90
N GLY A 335 4.87 -22.55 4.13
CA GLY A 335 5.42 -22.43 5.48
C GLY A 335 4.89 -21.20 6.22
N GLN A 336 4.76 -20.06 5.55
CA GLN A 336 4.21 -18.83 6.13
C GLN A 336 2.71 -18.96 6.44
N VAL A 337 1.94 -19.62 5.57
CA VAL A 337 0.51 -19.90 5.84
C VAL A 337 0.37 -20.82 7.06
N ALA A 338 1.14 -21.91 7.14
CA ALA A 338 1.13 -22.82 8.28
C ALA A 338 1.51 -22.10 9.59
N ALA A 339 2.61 -21.33 9.58
CA ALA A 339 3.06 -20.55 10.72
C ALA A 339 2.01 -19.52 11.16
N THR A 340 1.36 -18.86 10.19
CA THR A 340 0.32 -17.87 10.46
C THR A 340 -0.91 -18.49 11.14
N PHE A 341 -1.38 -19.65 10.67
CA PHE A 341 -2.47 -20.37 11.35
C PHE A 341 -2.03 -20.98 12.69
N ALA A 342 -0.75 -21.30 12.89
CA ALA A 342 -0.27 -21.75 14.20
C ALA A 342 -0.25 -20.61 15.23
N ALA A 343 0.08 -19.39 14.79
CA ALA A 343 0.21 -18.21 15.64
C ALA A 343 -1.11 -17.45 15.87
N SER A 344 -2.15 -17.70 15.07
CA SER A 344 -3.38 -16.93 15.09
C SER A 344 -4.64 -17.79 15.15
N ASN A 345 -5.72 -17.16 15.62
CA ASN A 345 -7.08 -17.72 15.55
C ASN A 345 -7.78 -17.36 14.22
N ALA A 346 -7.03 -17.10 13.14
CA ALA A 346 -7.63 -16.88 11.84
C ALA A 346 -8.38 -18.15 11.39
N ASP A 347 -9.58 -17.98 10.86
CA ASP A 347 -10.35 -19.04 10.21
C ASP A 347 -10.06 -19.09 8.71
N ALA A 348 -9.76 -17.93 8.12
CA ALA A 348 -9.28 -17.80 6.75
C ALA A 348 -8.24 -16.69 6.64
N LEU A 349 -7.35 -16.83 5.66
CA LEU A 349 -6.34 -15.86 5.27
C LEU A 349 -6.57 -15.42 3.84
N SER A 350 -6.76 -14.12 3.67
CA SER A 350 -6.63 -13.44 2.40
C SER A 350 -5.15 -13.21 2.10
N LEU A 351 -4.74 -13.37 0.84
CA LEU A 351 -3.34 -13.25 0.45
C LEU A 351 -3.11 -12.01 -0.42
N VAL A 352 -2.03 -11.28 -0.14
CA VAL A 352 -1.57 -10.17 -0.99
C VAL A 352 -0.91 -10.75 -2.26
N VAL A 353 -1.26 -10.17 -3.41
CA VAL A 353 -0.75 -10.61 -4.72
C VAL A 353 0.07 -9.49 -5.35
N ARG A 354 1.35 -9.75 -5.68
CA ARG A 354 2.18 -8.84 -6.49
C ARG A 354 1.63 -8.77 -7.91
N ASP A 355 1.54 -7.57 -8.46
CA ASP A 355 1.25 -7.34 -9.88
C ASP A 355 2.52 -6.80 -10.55
N GLN A 356 3.20 -7.65 -11.32
CA GLN A 356 4.49 -7.30 -11.92
C GLN A 356 4.38 -6.44 -13.17
N ARG A 357 3.19 -6.23 -13.73
CA ARG A 357 3.03 -5.59 -15.04
C ARG A 357 3.29 -4.09 -14.96
N PRO A 358 4.50 -3.60 -15.32
CA PRO A 358 4.87 -2.21 -15.13
C PRO A 358 4.00 -1.28 -16.00
N GLU A 359 3.48 -1.75 -17.13
CA GLU A 359 2.58 -0.99 -18.01
C GLU A 359 1.24 -0.65 -17.35
N ARG A 360 0.86 -1.39 -16.30
CA ARG A 360 -0.32 -1.09 -15.50
C ARG A 360 -0.02 -0.07 -14.41
N VAL A 361 1.25 0.07 -14.03
CA VAL A 361 1.73 1.04 -13.04
C VAL A 361 1.73 2.41 -13.68
N VAL A 362 1.04 3.37 -13.04
CA VAL A 362 1.08 4.77 -13.47
C VAL A 362 2.56 5.17 -13.54
N PRO A 363 3.11 5.51 -14.71
CA PRO A 363 4.53 5.77 -14.85
C PRO A 363 4.87 7.01 -14.02
N LEU A 364 5.59 6.80 -12.92
CA LEU A 364 6.13 7.88 -12.11
C LEU A 364 7.49 8.25 -12.71
N PRO A 365 7.67 9.50 -13.20
CA PRO A 365 8.77 9.84 -14.10
C PRO A 365 10.19 9.58 -13.56
N ASP A 366 10.39 9.47 -12.23
CA ASP A 366 11.73 9.41 -11.64
C ASP A 366 11.94 8.37 -10.53
N TYR A 367 10.96 7.48 -10.25
CA TYR A 367 11.06 6.53 -9.14
C TYR A 367 11.03 5.06 -9.58
N ARG A 368 12.16 4.36 -9.41
CA ARG A 368 12.21 2.89 -9.46
C ARG A 368 11.76 2.33 -8.11
N LEU A 369 10.50 1.91 -8.02
CA LEU A 369 9.96 1.29 -6.81
C LEU A 369 10.24 -0.22 -6.81
N PRO A 370 10.52 -0.84 -5.65
CA PRO A 370 10.67 -2.29 -5.55
C PRO A 370 9.36 -2.99 -5.94
N ILE A 371 9.47 -4.10 -6.66
CA ILE A 371 8.32 -4.84 -7.21
C ILE A 371 7.30 -5.29 -6.14
N ASP A 372 7.76 -5.52 -4.91
CA ASP A 372 6.93 -5.89 -3.75
C ASP A 372 5.91 -4.83 -3.34
N HIS A 373 6.08 -3.58 -3.79
CA HIS A 373 5.14 -2.51 -3.51
C HIS A 373 4.01 -2.43 -4.55
N CYS A 374 4.20 -3.02 -5.73
CA CYS A 374 3.14 -3.18 -6.72
C CYS A 374 2.31 -4.41 -6.35
N ALA A 375 1.41 -4.27 -5.38
CA ALA A 375 0.63 -5.38 -4.86
C ALA A 375 -0.85 -5.03 -4.72
N TYR A 376 -1.73 -5.98 -5.03
CA TYR A 376 -3.13 -5.91 -4.67
C TYR A 376 -3.31 -6.33 -3.22
N VAL A 377 -3.96 -5.45 -2.45
CA VAL A 377 -4.19 -5.64 -1.01
C VAL A 377 -5.69 -5.80 -0.78
N PRO A 378 -6.16 -7.02 -0.48
CA PRO A 378 -7.53 -7.25 -0.05
C PRO A 378 -7.83 -6.50 1.24
N LEU A 379 -9.10 -6.18 1.45
CA LEU A 379 -9.59 -5.55 2.67
C LEU A 379 -9.86 -6.63 3.74
N PRO A 380 -9.10 -6.69 4.84
CA PRO A 380 -9.51 -7.45 6.01
C PRO A 380 -10.64 -6.70 6.69
N GLY A 381 -11.89 -7.18 6.60
CA GLY A 381 -12.98 -6.28 7.02
C GLY A 381 -14.38 -6.83 6.97
N PRO A 382 -15.37 -5.92 7.18
CA PRO A 382 -16.75 -6.32 7.36
C PRO A 382 -17.26 -6.98 6.09
N ALA A 383 -17.99 -8.08 6.26
CA ALA A 383 -18.54 -8.86 5.16
C ALA A 383 -19.26 -7.98 4.12
N ILE A 384 -19.88 -6.88 4.56
CA ILE A 384 -20.59 -5.93 3.70
C ILE A 384 -19.73 -5.35 2.56
N ALA A 385 -18.41 -5.23 2.71
CA ALA A 385 -17.54 -4.75 1.64
C ALA A 385 -17.54 -5.73 0.44
N GLN A 386 -17.73 -7.03 0.72
CA GLN A 386 -17.85 -8.08 -0.28
C GLN A 386 -19.10 -7.92 -1.17
N LEU A 387 -20.12 -7.17 -0.74
CA LEU A 387 -21.29 -6.86 -1.58
C LEU A 387 -20.96 -5.93 -2.75
N LEU A 388 -19.85 -5.19 -2.65
CA LEU A 388 -19.54 -4.07 -3.54
C LEU A 388 -18.44 -4.45 -4.53
N TYR A 389 -17.50 -5.28 -4.10
CA TYR A 389 -16.41 -5.81 -4.90
C TYR A 389 -15.82 -7.02 -4.16
N PRO A 390 -14.93 -7.84 -4.76
CA PRO A 390 -14.28 -8.97 -4.08
C PRO A 390 -13.26 -8.47 -3.03
N ALA A 391 -13.78 -7.92 -1.94
CA ALA A 391 -13.01 -7.21 -0.94
C ALA A 391 -12.08 -8.13 -0.16
N LEU A 392 -12.53 -9.35 0.12
CA LEU A 392 -11.85 -10.27 1.00
C LEU A 392 -10.70 -11.00 0.31
N ALA A 393 -10.81 -11.39 -0.97
CA ALA A 393 -9.68 -11.98 -1.69
C ALA A 393 -9.85 -11.78 -3.19
N VAL A 394 -8.74 -11.87 -3.90
CA VAL A 394 -8.68 -11.73 -5.35
C VAL A 394 -7.85 -12.88 -5.90
N GLY A 395 -8.49 -14.05 -5.97
CA GLY A 395 -7.89 -15.32 -6.38
C GLY A 395 -7.50 -16.19 -5.19
N ALA A 396 -6.34 -15.95 -4.60
CA ALA A 396 -5.76 -16.87 -3.62
C ALA A 396 -6.13 -16.57 -2.16
N TYR A 397 -6.39 -17.62 -1.40
CA TYR A 397 -6.69 -17.58 0.03
C TYR A 397 -6.35 -18.93 0.67
N ALA A 398 -6.33 -18.95 2.00
CA ALA A 398 -6.26 -20.19 2.76
C ALA A 398 -7.39 -20.25 3.79
N VAL A 399 -7.91 -21.43 4.09
CA VAL A 399 -9.03 -21.62 5.01
C VAL A 399 -8.79 -22.84 5.90
N ARG A 400 -9.15 -22.74 7.19
CA ARG A 400 -9.19 -23.91 8.06
C ARG A 400 -10.29 -24.85 7.59
N ARG A 401 -10.00 -26.15 7.55
CA ARG A 401 -11.02 -27.16 7.22
C ARG A 401 -12.23 -27.05 8.12
N THR A 402 -12.03 -26.88 9.42
CA THR A 402 -13.12 -26.69 10.40
C THR A 402 -13.97 -25.46 10.13
N ALA A 403 -13.40 -24.40 9.55
CA ALA A 403 -14.16 -23.20 9.17
C ALA A 403 -14.95 -23.42 7.87
N LEU A 404 -14.34 -24.10 6.88
CA LEU A 404 -14.99 -24.53 5.64
C LEU A 404 -16.20 -25.45 5.94
N ASP A 405 -16.01 -26.47 6.78
CA ASP A 405 -17.06 -27.40 7.19
C ASP A 405 -18.19 -26.68 7.93
N ALA A 406 -17.84 -25.72 8.80
CA ALA A 406 -18.82 -24.99 9.60
C ALA A 406 -19.76 -24.09 8.77
N VAL A 407 -19.35 -23.68 7.56
CA VAL A 407 -20.23 -22.97 6.63
C VAL A 407 -20.83 -23.88 5.56
N GLY A 408 -20.55 -25.19 5.61
CA GLY A 408 -21.10 -26.20 4.72
C GLY A 408 -20.39 -26.32 3.37
N GLY A 409 -19.08 -26.07 3.30
CA GLY A 409 -18.29 -26.23 2.07
C GLY A 409 -18.46 -25.09 1.07
N TYR A 410 -18.24 -25.36 -0.21
CA TYR A 410 -18.39 -24.42 -1.32
C TYR A 410 -19.85 -24.32 -1.81
N GLY A 411 -20.18 -23.21 -2.47
CA GLY A 411 -21.49 -23.07 -3.10
C GLY A 411 -21.58 -23.95 -4.35
N GLY A 412 -22.23 -25.11 -4.26
CA GLY A 412 -22.23 -26.14 -5.32
C GLY A 412 -22.69 -25.66 -6.71
N GLU A 413 -23.62 -24.71 -6.76
CA GLU A 413 -24.20 -24.12 -7.99
C GLU A 413 -23.41 -22.93 -8.54
N LEU A 414 -22.32 -22.55 -7.88
CA LEU A 414 -21.48 -21.41 -8.28
C LEU A 414 -20.27 -21.88 -9.09
N ASP A 415 -19.81 -21.00 -9.98
CA ASP A 415 -18.75 -21.29 -10.94
C ASP A 415 -17.63 -20.24 -10.85
N GLY A 416 -16.40 -20.64 -11.21
CA GLY A 416 -15.27 -19.71 -11.34
C GLY A 416 -14.96 -18.93 -10.05
N PRO A 417 -14.65 -17.62 -10.13
CA PRO A 417 -14.31 -16.82 -8.95
C PRO A 417 -15.48 -16.52 -8.01
N ALA A 418 -16.73 -16.68 -8.47
CA ALA A 418 -17.91 -16.46 -7.63
C ALA A 418 -17.97 -17.44 -6.44
N VAL A 419 -17.37 -18.63 -6.61
CA VAL A 419 -17.24 -19.64 -5.55
C VAL A 419 -16.43 -19.12 -4.36
N ASP A 420 -15.37 -18.36 -4.63
CA ASP A 420 -14.45 -17.84 -3.61
C ASP A 420 -15.05 -16.66 -2.86
N ASP A 421 -15.65 -15.74 -3.62
CA ASP A 421 -16.38 -14.59 -3.07
C ASP A 421 -17.49 -15.04 -2.13
N ASP A 422 -18.21 -16.09 -2.50
CA ASP A 422 -19.30 -16.67 -1.73
C ASP A 422 -18.83 -17.31 -0.41
N LEU A 423 -17.78 -18.12 -0.47
CA LEU A 423 -17.21 -18.77 0.71
C LEU A 423 -16.73 -17.73 1.72
N LEU A 424 -15.92 -16.76 1.28
CA LEU A 424 -15.35 -15.75 2.17
C LEU A 424 -16.43 -14.83 2.76
N ALA A 425 -17.48 -14.50 1.98
CA ALA A 425 -18.64 -13.77 2.48
C ALA A 425 -19.36 -14.55 3.60
N ARG A 426 -19.63 -15.85 3.39
CA ARG A 426 -20.28 -16.71 4.39
C ARG A 426 -19.45 -16.84 5.66
N LEU A 427 -18.13 -17.01 5.54
CA LEU A 427 -17.23 -17.05 6.69
C LEU A 427 -17.34 -15.74 7.50
N ALA A 428 -17.22 -14.59 6.83
CA ALA A 428 -17.32 -13.30 7.49
C ALA A 428 -18.71 -13.05 8.11
N LEU A 429 -19.80 -13.45 7.44
CA LEU A 429 -21.17 -13.36 7.95
C LEU A 429 -21.41 -14.26 9.18
N ALA A 430 -20.80 -15.44 9.19
CA ALA A 430 -20.82 -16.37 10.32
C ALA A 430 -19.91 -15.92 11.49
N GLY A 431 -19.33 -14.72 11.42
CA GLY A 431 -18.45 -14.16 12.45
C GLY A 431 -17.09 -14.84 12.52
N ARG A 432 -16.67 -15.54 11.46
CA ARG A 432 -15.34 -16.18 11.37
C ARG A 432 -14.26 -15.12 11.13
N ALA A 433 -13.07 -15.39 11.67
CA ALA A 433 -11.94 -14.48 11.57
C ALA A 433 -11.26 -14.60 10.19
N VAL A 434 -11.71 -13.79 9.23
CA VAL A 434 -11.02 -13.59 7.95
C VAL A 434 -9.96 -12.51 8.13
N GLU A 435 -8.68 -12.90 8.08
CA GLU A 435 -7.53 -12.02 8.28
C GLU A 435 -6.75 -11.86 6.98
N LEU A 436 -5.94 -10.81 6.89
CA LEU A 436 -5.04 -10.58 5.74
C LEU A 436 -3.62 -10.97 6.13
N LEU A 437 -2.99 -11.87 5.36
CA LEU A 437 -1.54 -12.06 5.41
C LEU A 437 -0.90 -10.97 4.53
N PRO A 438 -0.24 -9.95 5.12
CA PRO A 438 0.20 -8.78 4.36
C PRO A 438 1.48 -9.03 3.57
N ASP A 439 2.17 -10.16 3.78
CA ASP A 439 3.32 -10.51 2.98
C ASP A 439 2.90 -10.90 1.56
N PRO A 440 3.47 -10.28 0.52
CA PRO A 440 3.05 -10.49 -0.85
C PRO A 440 3.60 -11.81 -1.41
N LEU A 441 3.17 -12.96 -0.90
CA LEU A 441 3.75 -14.29 -1.19
C LEU A 441 3.27 -14.91 -2.52
N LEU A 442 2.67 -14.10 -3.38
CA LEU A 442 2.12 -14.50 -4.68
C LEU A 442 2.43 -13.46 -5.73
N THR A 443 2.58 -13.90 -6.98
CA THR A 443 2.86 -13.04 -8.11
C THR A 443 1.88 -13.31 -9.24
N ALA A 444 1.12 -12.32 -9.70
CA ALA A 444 0.31 -12.45 -10.90
C ALA A 444 1.19 -12.53 -12.15
N VAL A 445 1.15 -13.67 -12.84
CA VAL A 445 1.94 -13.97 -14.04
C VAL A 445 1.09 -14.06 -15.31
N ALA A 446 -0.23 -14.19 -15.17
CA ALA A 446 -1.19 -14.18 -16.27
C ALA A 446 -2.36 -13.24 -15.97
N ASP A 447 -3.20 -13.01 -16.97
CA ASP A 447 -4.46 -12.33 -16.73
C ASP A 447 -5.51 -13.31 -16.22
N ASP A 448 -6.23 -12.87 -15.20
CA ASP A 448 -7.40 -13.54 -14.65
C ASP A 448 -8.60 -12.58 -14.66
N ASP A 449 -9.74 -13.04 -14.14
CA ASP A 449 -10.97 -12.25 -13.97
C ASP A 449 -10.79 -11.00 -13.12
N TRP A 450 -9.67 -10.91 -12.40
CA TRP A 450 -9.35 -9.83 -11.49
C TRP A 450 -8.26 -8.89 -11.99
N SER A 451 -7.64 -9.19 -13.13
CA SER A 451 -6.58 -8.36 -13.69
C SER A 451 -7.05 -6.93 -13.93
N GLU A 452 -8.30 -6.72 -14.38
CA GLU A 452 -8.85 -5.37 -14.53
C GLU A 452 -8.98 -4.65 -13.19
N LEU A 453 -9.42 -5.37 -12.16
CA LEU A 453 -9.55 -4.87 -10.79
C LEU A 453 -8.18 -4.45 -10.22
N ARG A 454 -7.14 -5.25 -10.45
CA ARG A 454 -5.76 -4.95 -10.01
C ARG A 454 -5.11 -3.83 -10.82
N ALA A 455 -5.38 -3.76 -12.13
CA ALA A 455 -4.79 -2.77 -13.03
C ALA A 455 -5.32 -1.35 -12.81
N ARG A 456 -6.54 -1.21 -12.29
CA ARG A 456 -7.19 0.10 -12.15
C ARG A 456 -6.44 1.02 -11.20
N ASP A 457 -6.39 2.29 -11.60
CA ASP A 457 -6.15 3.37 -10.65
C ASP A 457 -7.44 3.65 -9.90
N TRP A 458 -7.39 3.44 -8.60
CA TRP A 458 -8.55 3.41 -7.72
C TRP A 458 -9.08 4.79 -7.33
N GLY A 459 -8.60 5.85 -7.98
CA GLY A 459 -9.17 7.20 -7.93
C GLY A 459 -10.58 7.34 -8.51
N SER A 460 -11.16 6.28 -9.12
CA SER A 460 -12.53 6.29 -9.63
C SER A 460 -13.22 4.91 -9.61
N VAL A 461 -14.43 4.85 -9.03
CA VAL A 461 -15.53 3.85 -9.14
C VAL A 461 -15.17 2.36 -9.29
N LEU A 462 -15.77 1.55 -8.41
CA LEU A 462 -15.80 0.09 -8.53
C LEU A 462 -16.31 -0.37 -9.93
N PRO A 463 -15.75 -1.43 -10.54
CA PRO A 463 -16.28 -1.97 -11.80
C PRO A 463 -17.75 -2.36 -11.63
N PRO A 464 -18.69 -1.79 -12.41
CA PRO A 464 -20.12 -2.09 -12.25
C PRO A 464 -20.43 -3.58 -12.36
N ALA A 465 -19.74 -4.32 -13.24
CA ALA A 465 -20.00 -5.74 -13.46
C ALA A 465 -19.60 -6.64 -12.27
N ALA A 466 -18.43 -6.40 -11.66
CA ALA A 466 -18.00 -7.15 -10.48
C ALA A 466 -18.91 -6.84 -9.29
N ALA A 467 -19.22 -5.56 -9.08
CA ALA A 467 -20.13 -5.12 -8.03
C ALA A 467 -21.56 -5.71 -8.20
N GLU A 468 -22.09 -5.72 -9.42
CA GLU A 468 -23.41 -6.31 -9.71
C GLU A 468 -23.41 -7.82 -9.44
N ARG A 469 -22.36 -8.52 -9.88
CA ARG A 469 -22.19 -9.95 -9.62
C ARG A 469 -22.20 -10.23 -8.12
N SER A 470 -21.30 -9.60 -7.35
CA SER A 470 -21.23 -9.79 -5.90
C SER A 470 -22.55 -9.44 -5.21
N ARG A 471 -23.20 -8.35 -5.60
CA ARG A 471 -24.51 -7.96 -5.05
C ARG A 471 -25.59 -8.98 -5.34
N SER A 472 -25.70 -9.46 -6.59
CA SER A 472 -26.72 -10.44 -6.99
C SER A 472 -26.58 -11.76 -6.23
N LEU A 473 -25.35 -12.20 -5.99
CA LEU A 473 -25.03 -13.43 -5.28
C LEU A 473 -25.26 -13.31 -3.77
N LEU A 474 -24.78 -12.22 -3.18
CA LEU A 474 -24.63 -12.13 -1.73
C LEU A 474 -25.80 -11.39 -1.05
N LEU A 475 -26.45 -10.44 -1.71
CA LEU A 475 -27.53 -9.64 -1.10
C LEU A 475 -28.67 -10.50 -0.52
N PRO A 476 -29.15 -11.58 -1.18
CA PRO A 476 -30.17 -12.46 -0.59
C PRO A 476 -29.70 -13.09 0.72
N ARG A 477 -28.43 -13.45 0.83
CA ARG A 477 -27.85 -14.10 2.02
C ARG A 477 -27.67 -13.12 3.17
N PHE A 478 -27.16 -11.94 2.89
CA PHE A 478 -27.09 -10.85 3.88
C PHE A 478 -28.46 -10.54 4.49
N ARG A 479 -29.53 -10.59 3.68
CA ARG A 479 -30.91 -10.40 4.15
C ARG A 479 -31.41 -11.56 5.03
N ALA A 480 -30.94 -12.78 4.79
CA ALA A 480 -31.37 -13.97 5.53
C ALA A 480 -30.65 -14.15 6.86
N GLU A 481 -29.34 -13.86 6.92
CA GLU A 481 -28.48 -14.22 8.06
C GLU A 481 -28.36 -13.13 9.14
N GLN A 482 -28.79 -11.89 8.88
CA GLN A 482 -28.62 -10.78 9.82
C GLN A 482 -29.92 -10.03 10.17
N PRO A 483 -30.44 -10.14 11.41
CA PRO A 483 -31.59 -9.38 11.92
C PRO A 483 -31.14 -8.03 12.56
N PRO A 484 -32.02 -7.24 13.23
CA PRO A 484 -32.36 -5.82 12.97
C PRO A 484 -31.23 -4.78 12.94
N ALA A 485 -29.99 -5.11 13.32
CA ALA A 485 -28.82 -4.24 13.19
C ALA A 485 -28.54 -3.85 11.73
N LEU A 486 -29.06 -4.62 10.77
CA LEU A 486 -29.05 -4.29 9.34
C LEU A 486 -30.40 -3.76 8.82
N ALA A 487 -31.31 -3.29 9.66
CA ALA A 487 -32.49 -2.56 9.17
C ALA A 487 -32.11 -1.35 8.29
N GLU A 488 -30.89 -0.83 8.49
CA GLU A 488 -30.30 0.26 7.72
C GLU A 488 -29.49 -0.20 6.49
N LEU A 489 -29.28 -1.51 6.26
CA LEU A 489 -28.56 -2.02 5.09
C LEU A 489 -29.13 -1.51 3.76
N PRO A 490 -30.47 -1.46 3.57
CA PRO A 490 -31.04 -0.89 2.34
C PRO A 490 -30.68 0.59 2.17
N ALA A 491 -30.63 1.36 3.26
CA ALA A 491 -30.23 2.77 3.23
C ALA A 491 -28.71 2.92 2.97
N LEU A 492 -27.89 2.04 3.54
CA LEU A 492 -26.46 1.92 3.24
C LEU A 492 -26.23 1.54 1.77
N ALA A 493 -26.93 0.52 1.26
CA ALA A 493 -26.83 0.06 -0.11
C ALA A 493 -27.30 1.13 -1.11
N ALA A 494 -28.38 1.86 -0.80
CA ALA A 494 -28.84 3.00 -1.58
C ALA A 494 -27.82 4.15 -1.55
N GLY A 495 -27.32 4.51 -0.37
CA GLY A 495 -26.27 5.53 -0.23
C GLY A 495 -24.97 5.14 -0.95
N LEU A 496 -24.63 3.85 -0.98
CA LEU A 496 -23.49 3.32 -1.71
C LEU A 496 -23.71 3.33 -3.23
N ALA A 497 -24.93 3.07 -3.69
CA ALA A 497 -25.29 3.22 -5.10
C ALA A 497 -25.17 4.70 -5.52
N ASP A 498 -25.73 5.63 -4.73
CA ASP A 498 -25.65 7.07 -4.97
C ASP A 498 -24.20 7.58 -4.93
N GLU A 499 -23.38 7.08 -4.01
CA GLU A 499 -21.94 7.40 -3.96
C GLU A 499 -21.20 6.83 -5.18
N GLY A 500 -21.54 5.60 -5.60
CA GLY A 500 -21.01 4.99 -6.81
C GLY A 500 -21.35 5.80 -8.07
N GLU A 501 -22.59 6.28 -8.18
CA GLU A 501 -23.02 7.15 -9.27
C GLU A 501 -22.32 8.51 -9.24
N ARG A 502 -22.15 9.12 -8.06
CA ARG A 502 -21.41 10.38 -7.89
C ARG A 502 -19.93 10.23 -8.22
N ALA A 503 -19.29 9.16 -7.74
CA ALA A 503 -17.92 8.83 -8.11
C ALA A 503 -17.81 8.58 -9.62
N ALA A 504 -18.83 7.99 -10.26
CA ALA A 504 -18.85 7.77 -11.71
C ALA A 504 -19.06 9.03 -12.51
N ALA A 505 -19.83 9.99 -12.00
CA ALA A 505 -19.88 11.33 -12.55
C ALA A 505 -18.51 12.01 -12.44
N ALA A 506 -17.93 12.08 -11.22
CA ALA A 506 -16.63 12.71 -10.99
C ALA A 506 -15.51 12.10 -11.85
N ALA A 507 -15.48 10.77 -11.98
CA ALA A 507 -14.52 10.07 -12.83
C ALA A 507 -14.69 10.39 -14.32
N ARG A 508 -15.94 10.55 -14.79
CA ARG A 508 -16.22 10.97 -16.17
C ARG A 508 -15.73 12.39 -16.40
N ASP A 509 -15.97 13.29 -15.44
CA ASP A 509 -15.52 14.67 -15.50
C ASP A 509 -13.98 14.76 -15.47
N GLU A 510 -13.32 13.98 -14.62
CA GLU A 510 -11.86 13.90 -14.55
C GLU A 510 -11.25 13.32 -15.84
N ARG A 511 -11.86 12.26 -16.42
CA ARG A 511 -11.44 11.73 -17.73
C ARG A 511 -11.64 12.74 -18.85
N ALA A 512 -12.74 13.50 -18.82
CA ALA A 512 -12.99 14.57 -19.78
C ALA A 512 -11.94 15.69 -19.65
N ALA A 513 -11.64 16.11 -18.42
CA ALA A 513 -10.60 17.09 -18.13
C ALA A 513 -9.20 16.58 -18.53
N GLY A 514 -8.90 15.31 -18.28
CA GLY A 514 -7.66 14.65 -18.69
C GLY A 514 -7.52 14.53 -20.21
N ALA A 515 -8.61 14.19 -20.91
CA ALA A 515 -8.65 14.18 -22.37
C ALA A 515 -8.42 15.59 -22.95
N GLU A 516 -9.03 16.60 -22.34
CA GLU A 516 -8.81 18.00 -22.72
C GLU A 516 -7.36 18.45 -22.46
N ALA A 517 -6.79 18.11 -21.30
CA ALA A 517 -5.40 18.39 -20.98
C ALA A 517 -4.42 17.69 -21.95
N ARG A 518 -4.72 16.44 -22.33
CA ARG A 518 -3.96 15.70 -23.34
C ARG A 518 -4.05 16.35 -24.72
N GLN A 519 -5.24 16.76 -25.15
CA GLN A 519 -5.42 17.52 -26.40
C GLN A 519 -4.64 18.83 -26.38
N ARG A 520 -4.64 19.56 -25.25
CA ARG A 520 -3.83 20.78 -25.08
C ARG A 520 -2.32 20.48 -25.18
N LEU A 521 -1.86 19.38 -24.60
CA LEU A 521 -0.46 18.97 -24.69
C LEU A 521 -0.09 18.57 -26.13
N GLU A 522 -0.92 17.78 -26.81
CA GLU A 522 -0.72 17.39 -28.21
C GLU A 522 -0.69 18.61 -29.15
N ALA A 523 -1.61 19.58 -28.94
CA ALA A 523 -1.59 20.85 -29.65
C ALA A 523 -0.31 21.66 -29.39
N ARG A 524 0.18 21.66 -28.14
CA ARG A 524 1.43 22.34 -27.77
C ARG A 524 2.66 21.66 -28.38
N VAL A 525 2.69 20.34 -28.47
CA VAL A 525 3.75 19.58 -29.15
C VAL A 525 3.77 19.95 -30.63
N LEU A 526 2.62 19.97 -31.30
CA LEU A 526 2.52 20.38 -32.71
C LEU A 526 2.98 21.84 -32.92
N GLU A 527 2.66 22.74 -32.00
CA GLU A 527 3.14 24.13 -32.02
C GLU A 527 4.68 24.18 -31.92
N LEU A 528 5.26 23.41 -31.00
CA LEU A 528 6.71 23.34 -30.80
C LEU A 528 7.42 22.73 -32.02
N ASP A 529 6.85 21.70 -32.65
CA ASP A 529 7.38 21.12 -33.89
C ASP A 529 7.39 22.16 -35.02
N GLY A 530 6.36 23.02 -35.10
CA GLY A 530 6.34 24.15 -36.02
C GLY A 530 7.47 25.16 -35.75
N VAL A 531 7.71 25.50 -34.48
CA VAL A 531 8.82 26.39 -34.09
C VAL A 531 10.19 25.77 -34.42
N ILE A 532 10.35 24.46 -34.21
CA ILE A 532 11.58 23.73 -34.55
C ILE A 532 11.81 23.76 -36.07
N ALA A 533 10.78 23.47 -36.87
CA ALA A 533 10.88 23.48 -38.33
C ALA A 533 11.24 24.88 -38.89
N ASP A 534 10.68 25.95 -38.33
CA ASP A 534 11.04 27.32 -38.69
C ASP A 534 12.49 27.66 -38.29
N TYR A 535 12.94 27.19 -37.12
CA TYR A 535 14.32 27.36 -36.68
C TYR A 535 15.32 26.62 -37.58
N GLU A 536 15.00 25.39 -37.99
CA GLU A 536 15.81 24.61 -38.93
C GLU A 536 15.89 25.27 -40.31
N ARG A 537 14.77 25.82 -40.81
CA ARG A 537 14.73 26.61 -42.05
C ARG A 537 15.68 27.82 -41.95
N HIS A 538 15.61 28.55 -40.84
CA HIS A 538 16.48 29.70 -40.61
C HIS A 538 17.97 29.32 -40.54
N ILE A 539 18.31 28.19 -39.90
CA ILE A 539 19.68 27.66 -39.92
C ILE A 539 20.12 27.33 -41.34
N GLY A 540 19.22 26.76 -42.16
CA GLY A 540 19.45 26.53 -43.59
C GLY A 540 19.82 27.82 -44.33
N GLU A 541 19.00 28.86 -44.20
CA GLU A 541 19.24 30.19 -44.79
C GLU A 541 20.59 30.79 -44.36
N GLN A 542 20.94 30.67 -43.07
CA GLN A 542 22.23 31.15 -42.56
C GLN A 542 23.41 30.38 -43.17
N ARG A 543 23.27 29.06 -43.37
CA ARG A 543 24.31 28.24 -44.03
C ARG A 543 24.50 28.67 -45.49
N GLU A 544 23.42 28.94 -46.21
CA GLU A 544 23.48 29.43 -47.59
C GLU A 544 24.15 30.81 -47.69
N LEU A 545 23.82 31.73 -46.78
CA LEU A 545 24.47 33.03 -46.68
C LEU A 545 25.98 32.89 -46.41
N ILE A 546 26.38 32.04 -45.46
CA ILE A 546 27.79 31.77 -45.17
C ILE A 546 28.50 31.22 -46.41
N ALA A 547 27.88 30.27 -47.12
CA ALA A 547 28.44 29.70 -48.34
C ALA A 547 28.59 30.76 -49.46
N LEU A 548 27.62 31.67 -49.61
CA LEU A 548 27.70 32.80 -50.53
C LEU A 548 28.86 33.74 -50.17
N TYR A 549 29.01 34.08 -48.89
CA TYR A 549 30.11 34.92 -48.41
C TYR A 549 31.48 34.29 -48.69
N GLU A 550 31.65 32.99 -48.43
CA GLU A 550 32.91 32.31 -48.73
C GLU A 550 33.19 32.24 -50.25
N ARG A 551 32.16 32.10 -51.10
CA ARG A 551 32.32 32.21 -52.57
C ARG A 551 32.78 33.61 -52.99
N GLN A 552 32.09 34.66 -52.54
CA GLN A 552 32.45 36.05 -52.87
C GLN A 552 33.86 36.40 -52.40
N LYS A 553 34.25 35.92 -51.22
CA LYS A 553 35.60 36.07 -50.68
C LYS A 553 36.64 35.36 -51.55
N ALA A 554 36.35 34.13 -51.99
CA ALA A 554 37.23 33.39 -52.89
C ALA A 554 37.39 34.06 -54.27
N GLU A 555 36.30 34.58 -54.83
CA GLU A 555 36.30 35.37 -56.07
C GLU A 555 37.13 36.65 -55.92
N LEU A 556 36.92 37.41 -54.84
CA LEU A 556 37.70 38.62 -54.55
C LEU A 556 39.19 38.30 -54.38
N ASP A 557 39.53 37.23 -53.64
CA ASP A 557 40.91 36.78 -53.48
C ASP A 557 41.53 36.33 -54.82
N ALA A 558 40.74 35.81 -55.76
CA ALA A 558 41.19 35.46 -57.10
C ALA A 558 41.41 36.70 -57.97
N GLU A 559 40.48 37.67 -57.95
CA GLU A 559 40.64 38.95 -58.66
C GLU A 559 41.86 39.74 -58.16
N LEU A 560 42.05 39.81 -56.83
CA LEU A 560 43.21 40.46 -56.22
C LEU A 560 44.52 39.80 -56.66
N ARG A 561 44.53 38.47 -56.79
CA ARG A 561 45.66 37.71 -57.34
C ARG A 561 45.89 38.01 -58.83
N GLN A 562 44.84 38.07 -59.64
CA GLN A 562 44.92 38.36 -61.08
C GLN A 562 45.40 39.78 -61.38
N ARG A 563 45.01 40.78 -60.57
CA ARG A 563 45.41 42.18 -60.76
C ARG A 563 46.89 42.46 -60.47
N GLY A 564 47.69 41.44 -60.14
CA GLY A 564 49.16 41.56 -60.05
C GLY A 564 49.65 42.62 -59.05
N THR A 565 48.81 43.01 -58.08
CA THR A 565 49.21 43.99 -57.06
C THR A 565 50.03 43.31 -55.98
N ALA A 566 51.28 43.01 -56.33
CA ALA A 566 52.36 42.75 -55.40
C ALA A 566 52.71 44.05 -54.66
N SER A 567 51.86 44.45 -53.72
CA SER A 567 52.25 45.37 -52.65
C SER A 567 51.39 45.13 -51.42
N GLY A 568 51.95 44.38 -50.46
CA GLY A 568 51.31 44.03 -49.19
C GLY A 568 50.84 45.21 -48.33
N ALA A 569 51.12 46.45 -48.75
CA ALA A 569 50.66 47.67 -48.09
C ALA A 569 49.21 48.07 -48.44
N ILE A 570 48.73 47.82 -49.67
CA ILE A 570 47.35 48.21 -50.08
C ILE A 570 46.31 47.20 -49.58
N ALA A 571 46.66 45.91 -49.53
CA ALA A 571 45.77 44.85 -49.02
C ALA A 571 45.43 45.02 -47.52
N TRP A 572 46.33 45.64 -46.74
CA TRP A 572 46.07 45.91 -45.32
C TRP A 572 45.11 47.09 -45.11
N GLY A 573 45.16 48.11 -45.97
CA GLY A 573 44.25 49.26 -45.95
C GLY A 573 42.80 48.89 -46.32
N LEU A 574 42.61 48.09 -47.37
CA LEU A 574 41.29 47.61 -47.79
C LEU A 574 40.66 46.61 -46.80
N ARG A 575 41.47 45.75 -46.15
CA ARG A 575 40.99 44.85 -45.07
C ARG A 575 40.54 45.57 -43.80
N ARG A 576 41.00 46.81 -43.56
CA ARG A 576 40.50 47.67 -42.47
C ARG A 576 39.19 48.38 -42.83
N GLY A 577 39.01 48.78 -44.09
CA GLY A 577 37.76 49.40 -44.56
C GLY A 577 36.57 48.44 -44.61
N LEU A 578 36.81 47.16 -44.88
CA LEU A 578 35.77 46.10 -44.86
C LEU A 578 35.44 45.56 -43.46
N ARG A 579 36.20 45.95 -42.43
CA ARG A 579 35.82 45.79 -41.02
C ARG A 579 34.96 46.97 -40.56
N GLY A 580 33.93 47.28 -41.34
CA GLY A 580 32.76 47.93 -40.76
C GLY A 580 32.24 47.06 -39.60
N PRO A 581 31.73 47.66 -38.52
CA PRO A 581 31.42 46.92 -37.31
C PRO A 581 30.39 45.82 -37.60
N VAL A 582 30.84 44.56 -37.61
CA VAL A 582 29.95 43.38 -37.58
C VAL A 582 29.11 43.36 -36.29
N SER A 583 29.34 44.31 -35.36
CA SER A 583 28.49 44.56 -34.20
C SER A 583 27.17 45.29 -34.53
N SER A 584 26.92 45.76 -35.75
CA SER A 584 25.64 46.38 -36.12
C SER A 584 24.62 45.42 -36.74
N TRP A 585 24.90 44.11 -36.84
CA TRP A 585 23.90 43.15 -37.34
C TRP A 585 22.80 42.92 -36.29
N PRO A 586 21.56 43.42 -36.52
CA PRO A 586 20.45 43.30 -35.56
C PRO A 586 20.05 41.84 -35.30
N THR A 587 20.42 40.94 -36.22
CA THR A 587 20.15 39.50 -36.19
C THR A 587 20.82 38.80 -35.01
N ARG A 588 22.08 39.07 -34.68
CA ARG A 588 22.77 38.36 -33.57
C ARG A 588 22.12 38.54 -32.20
N ALA A 589 21.51 39.70 -31.95
CA ALA A 589 20.77 39.95 -30.72
C ALA A 589 19.41 39.26 -30.72
N ARG A 590 18.70 39.25 -31.86
CA ARG A 590 17.46 38.48 -32.07
C ARG A 590 17.70 36.98 -31.96
N ASP A 591 18.77 36.44 -32.54
CA ASP A 591 19.10 35.02 -32.53
C ASP A 591 19.47 34.54 -31.13
N LYS A 592 20.18 35.37 -30.35
CA LYS A 592 20.45 35.10 -28.93
C LYS A 592 19.18 35.15 -28.07
N LEU A 593 18.22 36.02 -28.40
CA LEU A 593 16.96 36.12 -27.67
C LEU A 593 16.04 34.94 -28.00
N ALA A 594 15.88 34.63 -29.29
CA ALA A 594 15.12 33.48 -29.79
C ALA A 594 15.70 32.15 -29.27
N GLY A 595 17.03 31.99 -29.31
CA GLY A 595 17.69 30.81 -28.76
C GLY A 595 17.64 30.68 -27.22
N ARG A 596 17.35 31.77 -26.49
CA ARG A 596 17.04 31.72 -25.04
C ARG A 596 15.56 31.46 -24.78
N GLN A 597 14.67 31.96 -25.64
CA GLN A 597 13.24 31.71 -25.57
C GLN A 597 12.88 30.28 -25.96
N ALA A 598 13.61 29.65 -26.89
CA ALA A 598 13.39 28.25 -27.26
C ALA A 598 13.95 27.24 -26.23
N ARG A 599 14.84 27.67 -25.31
CA ARG A 599 15.37 26.82 -24.22
C ARG A 599 14.58 26.93 -22.91
N ARG A 600 13.77 27.99 -22.78
CA ARG A 600 12.84 28.17 -21.67
C ARG A 600 11.50 27.59 -22.06
#